data_AF-F3GNA8-F1
#
_entry.id   AF-F3GNA8-F1
#
_cell.length_a   1.000
_cell.length_b   1.000
_cell.length_c   1.000
_cell.angle_alpha   90.00
_cell.angle_beta   90.00
_cell.angle_gamma   90.00
#
_symmetry.space_group_name_H-M   'P 1'
#
loop_
_entity.id
_entity.type
_entity.pdbx_description
1 polymer ?
#
loop_
_entity_poly.entity_id
_entity_poly.type
_entity_poly.pdbx_seq_one_letter_code
_entity_poly.pdbx_strand_id
1 'polypeptide(L)' 'ESARQWCLDGRGVLLRSLWDVRTDLAEGRLVQVLPDYRQDADIWAVHTSPLMSSAKVRVTVEFLRDYLALHPSPVNH' A
#
# COMPACT_ATOMS: atom_id res chain seq x y z
N GLU A 1 8.11 -9.83 17.84
CA GLU A 1 6.67 -10.01 17.57
C GLU A 1 6.17 -8.81 16.78
N SER A 2 5.44 -9.00 15.68
CA SER A 2 5.10 -7.93 14.73
C SER A 2 3.80 -7.21 15.14
N ALA A 3 3.70 -5.90 14.89
CA ALA A 3 2.53 -5.08 15.26
C ALA A 3 1.17 -5.65 14.77
N ARG A 4 1.14 -6.33 13.61
CA ARG A 4 -0.06 -7.02 13.11
C ARG A 4 -0.54 -8.14 14.04
N GLN A 5 0.38 -8.97 14.55
CA GLN A 5 0.01 -10.10 15.41
C GLN A 5 -0.60 -9.61 16.72
N TRP A 6 -0.06 -8.53 17.27
CA TRP A 6 -0.57 -7.91 18.49
C TRP A 6 -2.05 -7.50 18.36
N CYS A 7 -2.46 -6.95 17.22
CA CYS A 7 -3.86 -6.59 16.97
C CYS A 7 -4.75 -7.80 16.66
N LEU A 8 -4.23 -8.83 15.98
CA LEU A 8 -4.95 -10.09 15.79
C LEU A 8 -5.25 -10.80 17.11
N ASP A 9 -4.37 -10.64 18.09
CA ASP A 9 -4.59 -11.11 19.46
C ASP A 9 -5.56 -10.23 20.26
N GLY A 10 -6.16 -9.20 19.64
CA GLY A 10 -7.11 -8.28 20.28
C GLY A 10 -6.47 -7.28 21.24
N ARG A 11 -5.16 -7.04 21.15
CA ARG A 11 -4.41 -6.24 22.14
C ARG A 11 -4.30 -4.75 21.79
N GLY A 12 -4.82 -4.31 20.64
CA GLY A 12 -4.84 -2.89 20.29
C GLY A 12 -5.19 -2.60 18.83
N VAL A 13 -4.96 -1.35 18.43
CA VAL A 13 -5.20 -0.83 17.07
C VAL A 13 -3.87 -0.57 16.36
N LEU A 14 -3.85 -0.70 15.03
CA LEU A 14 -2.68 -0.39 14.21
C LEU A 14 -3.06 0.36 12.93
N LEU A 15 -2.19 1.25 12.48
CA LEU A 15 -2.27 1.87 11.17
C LEU A 15 -1.42 1.06 10.17
N ARG A 16 -2.06 0.47 9.16
CA ARG A 16 -1.41 -0.31 8.10
C ARG A 16 -2.06 -0.04 6.75
N SER A 17 -1.30 -0.28 5.69
CA SER A 17 -1.86 -0.27 4.33
C SER A 17 -2.98 -1.29 4.21
N LEU A 18 -4.09 -0.90 3.59
CA LEU A 18 -5.20 -1.81 3.31
C LEU A 18 -4.75 -3.04 2.50
N TRP A 19 -3.71 -2.90 1.65
CA TRP A 19 -3.15 -4.04 0.92
C TRP A 19 -2.62 -5.14 1.84
N ASP A 20 -2.00 -4.77 2.96
CA ASP A 20 -1.36 -5.70 3.88
C ASP A 20 -2.39 -6.45 4.74
N VAL A 21 -3.54 -5.83 5.03
CA VAL A 21 -4.56 -6.37 5.96
C VAL A 21 -5.88 -6.74 5.28
N ARG A 22 -5.96 -6.63 3.94
CA ARG A 22 -7.19 -6.89 3.17
C ARG A 22 -7.83 -8.24 3.49
N THR A 23 -7.02 -9.29 3.56
CA THR A 23 -7.51 -10.65 3.85
C THR A 23 -8.06 -10.74 5.28
N ASP A 24 -7.41 -10.11 6.25
CA ASP A 24 -7.89 -10.10 7.64
C ASP A 24 -9.19 -9.30 7.80
N LEU A 25 -9.33 -8.20 7.07
CA LEU A 25 -10.57 -7.42 7.03
C LEU A 25 -11.69 -8.21 6.35
N ALA A 26 -11.42 -8.86 5.22
CA ALA A 26 -12.39 -9.66 4.48
C ALA A 26 -12.88 -10.88 5.29
N GLU A 27 -11.99 -11.49 6.08
CA GLU A 27 -12.29 -12.65 6.93
C GLU A 27 -12.76 -12.24 8.34
N GLY A 28 -12.93 -10.95 8.60
CA GLY A 28 -13.43 -10.42 9.88
C GLY A 28 -12.49 -10.57 11.08
N ARG A 29 -11.22 -10.95 10.85
CA ARG A 29 -10.20 -11.02 11.90
C ARG A 29 -9.72 -9.64 12.37
N LEU A 30 -9.79 -8.65 11.49
CA LEU A 30 -9.60 -7.25 11.80
C LEU A 30 -10.85 -6.46 11.39
N VAL A 31 -11.07 -5.33 12.04
CA VAL A 31 -12.16 -4.40 11.73
C VAL A 31 -11.57 -3.02 11.50
N GLN A 32 -12.04 -2.31 10.47
CA GLN A 32 -11.65 -0.92 10.24
C GLN A 32 -12.28 -0.03 11.31
N VAL A 33 -11.42 0.73 11.99
CA VAL A 33 -11.83 1.78 12.93
C VAL A 33 -11.49 3.14 12.34
N LEU A 34 -12.26 4.17 12.69
CA LEU A 34 -12.11 5.54 12.17
C LEU A 34 -12.11 5.60 10.62
N PRO A 35 -13.22 5.24 9.96
CA PRO A 35 -13.27 5.16 8.50
C PRO A 35 -12.96 6.49 7.79
N ASP A 36 -13.18 7.62 8.46
CA ASP A 36 -12.90 8.96 7.93
C ASP A 36 -11.42 9.37 8.05
N TYR A 37 -10.61 8.61 8.79
CA TYR A 37 -9.19 8.88 8.96
C TYR A 37 -8.36 8.04 7.97
N ARG A 38 -7.58 8.72 7.13
CA ARG A 38 -6.65 8.10 6.18
C ARG A 38 -5.31 8.81 6.20
N GLN A 39 -4.26 8.05 5.88
CA GLN A 39 -2.92 8.58 5.63
C GLN A 39 -2.53 8.23 4.19
N ASP A 40 -2.15 9.25 3.42
CA ASP A 40 -1.72 9.06 2.04
C ASP A 40 -0.44 8.22 1.99
N ALA A 41 -0.39 7.31 1.01
CA ALA A 41 0.68 6.34 0.85
C ALA A 41 1.17 6.34 -0.61
N ASP A 42 1.70 7.48 -1.04
CA ASP A 42 2.21 7.66 -2.40
C ASP A 42 3.38 6.71 -2.72
N ILE A 43 3.37 6.16 -3.93
CA ILE A 43 4.42 5.28 -4.44
C ILE A 43 5.39 6.10 -5.27
N TRP A 44 6.68 6.06 -4.90
CA TRP A 44 7.74 6.78 -5.59
C TRP A 44 8.73 5.82 -6.25
N ALA A 45 9.03 6.04 -7.52
CA ALA A 45 10.10 5.33 -8.21
C ALA A 45 11.44 6.05 -7.95
N VAL A 46 12.36 5.39 -7.23
CA VAL A 46 13.70 5.92 -6.94
C VAL A 46 14.74 5.22 -7.83
N HIS A 47 15.59 6.03 -8.48
CA HIS A 47 16.62 5.54 -9.40
C HIS A 47 17.92 6.37 -9.26
N THR A 48 19.07 5.78 -9.55
CA THR A 48 20.40 6.40 -9.34
C THR A 48 20.89 7.27 -10.50
N SER A 49 20.31 7.13 -11.69
CA SER A 49 20.65 7.87 -12.91
C SER A 49 19.39 8.42 -13.58
N PRO A 50 19.43 9.51 -14.36
CA PRO A 50 18.24 10.06 -15.01
C PRO A 50 17.49 8.98 -15.82
N LEU A 51 16.15 8.96 -15.79
CA LEU A 51 15.35 7.96 -16.53
C LEU A 51 15.66 7.89 -18.03
N MET A 52 16.11 8.99 -18.63
CA MET A 52 16.56 9.06 -20.01
C MET A 52 17.81 8.20 -20.31
N SER A 53 18.61 7.85 -19.29
CA SER A 53 19.86 7.11 -19.45
C SER A 53 19.66 5.62 -19.71
N SER A 54 18.48 5.06 -19.45
CA SER A 54 18.17 3.66 -19.70
C SER A 54 16.75 3.47 -20.21
N ALA A 55 16.63 3.06 -21.48
CA ALA A 55 15.35 2.75 -22.09
C ALA A 55 14.58 1.66 -21.33
N LYS A 56 15.28 0.65 -20.79
CA LYS A 56 14.65 -0.43 -20.01
C LYS A 56 14.05 0.10 -18.71
N VAL A 57 14.78 0.92 -17.95
CA VAL A 57 14.29 1.48 -16.68
C VAL A 57 13.09 2.40 -16.94
N ARG A 58 13.18 3.25 -17.98
CA ARG A 58 12.06 4.11 -18.38
C ARG A 58 10.79 3.31 -18.68
N VAL A 59 10.88 2.30 -19.56
CA VAL A 59 9.73 1.48 -19.93
C VAL A 59 9.15 0.74 -18.72
N THR A 60 9.99 0.23 -17.82
CA THR A 60 9.50 -0.41 -16.59
C THR A 60 8.76 0.57 -15.68
N VAL A 61 9.30 1.78 -15.49
CA VAL A 61 8.65 2.81 -14.65
C VAL A 61 7.34 3.29 -15.28
N GLU A 62 7.30 3.48 -16.59
CA GLU A 62 6.07 3.80 -17.34
C GLU A 62 5.02 2.71 -17.16
N PHE A 63 5.40 1.45 -17.35
CA PHE A 63 4.51 0.31 -17.13
C PHE A 63 3.97 0.27 -15.69
N LEU A 64 4.85 0.42 -14.68
CA LEU A 64 4.44 0.39 -13.27
C LEU A 64 3.50 1.55 -12.93
N ARG A 65 3.78 2.75 -13.44
CA ARG A 65 2.92 3.92 -13.25
C ARG A 65 1.52 3.65 -13.80
N ASP A 66 1.44 3.17 -15.03
CA ASP A 66 0.16 2.92 -15.69
C ASP A 66 -0.60 1.76 -15.02
N TYR A 67 0.12 0.70 -14.62
CA TYR A 67 -0.43 -0.43 -13.88
C TYR A 67 -1.01 0.00 -12.52
N LEU A 68 -0.28 0.81 -11.75
CA LEU A 68 -0.72 1.29 -10.44
C LEU A 68 -1.86 2.30 -10.54
N ALA A 69 -1.92 3.10 -11.62
CA ALA A 69 -3.03 4.00 -11.89
C ALA A 69 -4.34 3.25 -12.20
N LEU A 70 -4.25 2.10 -12.89
CA LEU A 70 -5.40 1.24 -13.19
C LEU A 70 -5.85 0.37 -12.00
N HIS A 71 -4.96 0.14 -11.03
CA HIS A 71 -5.23 -0.63 -9.83
C HIS A 71 -4.97 0.23 -8.58
N PRO A 72 -5.71 1.34 -8.41
CA PRO A 72 -5.49 2.23 -7.29
C PRO A 72 -5.64 1.46 -5.99
N SER A 73 -4.78 1.79 -5.04
CA SER A 73 -4.99 1.34 -3.67
C SER A 73 -6.39 1.78 -3.22
N PRO A 74 -7.18 0.93 -2.54
CA PRO A 74 -8.48 1.34 -2.00
C PRO A 74 -8.36 2.48 -0.98
N VAL A 75 -7.14 2.88 -0.60
CA VAL A 75 -6.84 4.01 0.30
C VAL A 75 -6.90 5.37 -0.41
N ASN A 76 -6.80 5.42 -1.75
CA ASN A 76 -6.68 6.68 -2.51
C ASN A 76 -8.01 7.24 -3.03
N HIS A 77 -9.16 6.68 -2.63
CA HIS A 77 -10.48 7.23 -2.93
C HIS A 77 -11.20 7.64 -1.65
#